data_AF-A0A820U5L2-F1
#
_entry.id   AF-A0A820U5L2-F1
#
_cell.length_a   1.000
_cell.length_b   1.000
_cell.length_c   1.000
_cell.angle_alpha   90.00
_cell.angle_beta   90.00
_cell.angle_gamma   90.00
#
_symmetry.space_group_name_H-M   'P 1'
#
loop_
_entity.id
_entity.type
_entity.pdbx_description
1 polymer ?
#
loop_
_entity_poly.entity_id
_entity_poly.type
_entity_poly.pdbx_seq_one_letter_code
_entity_poly.pdbx_strand_id
1 'polypeptide(L)'
;MSDNARYNYGDHINIGFSKFEFLQSKQREIKLEQKYNLTAILLHWKRSASVARAVNYLLDSNLFKEIIIWNNNPDINLHKTIFEKNNHSLDSIRIINSKENLKDEAKYHACAEANTMGCFYADDDWDTSFYLKSLIADFRNDPYILHSVTDPYTFYANLVWTYFDSTINLHAGFSWIGCGSIFLREYAQRHIHYLQFYLKNNRHLVYFSDVFFSIWLNDIPSQFNMNIRNLPASNAGASFSSTSKFLQYQYESSVLAIRILEHNLRQNQSNDTNYIGFSRRQNRRFPYYVKSSSPKDDFIFFTNILPIDIERISFNISKDFERGTRKNLPTGSQVSFFSSYTTLKAVDNDPKTCWRPGRNVSQGEFFALDFLYIRTNLSFSLTIGHAWKIQKNIDINLSFDGLWWITYRSIKGITIKNHNSILNEQQYVIIFNSTEFNAGFRSFRFIAFNSSKISSLGEFQVCDVKIITNTTITTL
;
A
#
# COMPACT_ATOMS: atom_id res chain seq x y z
N MET A 1 23.95 2.73 4.39
CA MET A 1 24.39 2.09 5.64
C MET A 1 23.40 0.97 5.91
N SER A 2 23.88 -0.27 6.00
CA SER A 2 23.06 -1.47 6.12
C SER A 2 22.41 -1.55 7.50
N ASP A 3 21.11 -1.28 7.57
CA ASP A 3 20.26 -1.69 8.70
C ASP A 3 20.10 -3.22 8.67
N ASN A 4 21.19 -3.91 8.98
CA ASN A 4 21.11 -5.28 9.46
C ASN A 4 20.51 -5.19 10.86
N ALA A 5 19.18 -5.28 10.94
CA ALA A 5 18.52 -5.77 12.14
C ALA A 5 19.18 -7.12 12.48
N ARG A 6 20.15 -7.09 13.39
CA ARG A 6 20.86 -8.28 13.83
C ARG A 6 19.82 -9.15 14.53
N TYR A 7 19.36 -10.18 13.84
CA TYR A 7 18.65 -11.29 14.43
C TYR A 7 19.55 -11.86 15.54
N ASN A 8 19.18 -11.63 16.80
CA ASN A 8 19.88 -12.21 17.94
C ASN A 8 19.63 -13.72 17.92
N TYR A 9 20.57 -14.48 17.37
CA TYR A 9 20.67 -15.93 17.54
C TYR A 9 21.32 -16.23 18.90
N GLY A 10 20.60 -15.95 19.98
CA GLY A 10 20.89 -16.54 21.29
C GLY A 10 20.01 -17.77 21.49
N ASP A 11 20.53 -18.78 22.21
CA ASP A 11 19.74 -19.92 22.68
C ASP A 11 18.66 -19.43 23.66
N HIS A 12 17.55 -18.96 23.11
CA HIS A 12 16.45 -18.40 23.88
C HIS A 12 15.44 -19.50 24.20
N ILE A 13 15.17 -19.65 25.50
CA ILE A 13 13.97 -20.30 26.02
C ILE A 13 12.79 -19.77 25.19
N ASN A 14 11.97 -20.68 24.62
CA ASN A 14 10.83 -20.38 23.75
C ASN A 14 9.67 -19.74 24.54
N ILE A 15 9.95 -18.64 25.22
CA ILE A 15 9.00 -17.82 25.96
C ILE A 15 8.40 -16.87 24.94
N GLY A 16 7.14 -17.11 24.56
CA GLY A 16 6.42 -16.19 23.68
C GLY A 16 6.17 -14.83 24.34
N PHE A 17 5.30 -14.03 23.74
CA PHE A 17 4.92 -12.74 24.27
C PHE A 17 4.42 -12.82 25.72
N SER A 18 4.95 -11.95 26.57
CA SER A 18 4.44 -11.70 27.90
C SER A 18 3.09 -10.98 27.85
N LYS A 19 2.32 -11.08 28.94
CA LYS A 19 1.08 -10.30 29.11
C LYS A 19 1.34 -8.80 29.03
N PHE A 20 2.51 -8.34 29.48
CA PHE A 20 2.90 -6.93 29.44
C PHE A 20 3.08 -6.44 28.00
N GLU A 21 3.82 -7.16 27.16
CA GLU A 21 4.04 -6.81 25.75
C GLU A 21 2.72 -6.80 24.96
N PHE A 22 1.82 -7.75 25.24
CA PHE A 22 0.48 -7.76 24.67
C PHE A 22 -0.30 -6.48 25.01
N LEU A 23 -0.34 -6.11 26.29
CA LEU A 23 -1.05 -4.92 26.75
C LEU A 23 -0.45 -3.62 26.19
N GLN A 24 0.88 -3.51 26.17
CA GLN A 24 1.55 -2.35 25.57
C GLN A 24 1.24 -2.22 24.08
N SER A 25 1.28 -3.34 23.35
CA SER A 25 1.01 -3.34 21.92
C SER A 25 -0.45 -3.01 21.62
N LYS A 26 -1.40 -3.49 22.43
CA LYS A 26 -2.80 -3.09 22.35
C LYS A 26 -3.02 -1.60 22.61
N GLN A 27 -2.35 -1.06 23.63
CA GLN A 27 -2.42 0.38 23.91
C GLN A 27 -1.81 1.22 22.77
N ARG A 28 -0.74 0.72 22.14
CA ARG A 28 -0.13 1.35 20.97
C ARG A 28 -1.09 1.38 19.78
N GLU A 29 -1.80 0.29 19.48
CA GLU A 29 -2.83 0.26 18.42
C GLU A 29 -3.86 1.38 18.66
N ILE A 30 -4.46 1.43 19.85
CA ILE A 30 -5.45 2.45 20.21
C ILE A 30 -4.88 3.88 20.05
N LYS A 31 -3.64 4.11 20.52
CA LYS A 31 -2.97 5.41 20.36
C LYS A 31 -2.77 5.79 18.89
N LEU A 32 -2.40 4.84 18.04
CA LEU A 32 -2.24 5.09 16.60
C LEU A 32 -3.57 5.42 15.94
N GLU A 33 -4.65 4.71 16.28
CA GLU A 33 -5.98 5.02 15.75
C GLU A 33 -6.47 6.42 16.15
N GLN A 34 -6.31 6.77 17.42
CA GLN A 34 -6.68 8.09 17.94
C GLN A 34 -5.83 9.21 17.34
N LYS A 35 -4.53 8.98 17.20
CA LYS A 35 -3.59 9.94 16.62
C LYS A 35 -3.89 10.14 15.14
N TYR A 36 -4.01 9.06 14.38
CA TYR A 36 -4.20 9.09 12.93
C TYR A 36 -5.67 8.84 12.56
N ASN A 37 -6.54 9.70 13.09
CA ASN A 37 -7.89 9.86 12.54
C ASN A 37 -7.80 10.36 11.10
N LEU A 38 -8.78 9.98 10.28
CA LEU A 38 -8.78 10.25 8.84
C LEU A 38 -10.02 11.02 8.39
N THR A 39 -9.81 11.86 7.38
CA THR A 39 -10.86 12.44 6.54
C THR A 39 -10.87 11.71 5.21
N ALA A 40 -12.04 11.28 4.73
CA ALA A 40 -12.16 10.76 3.37
C ALA A 40 -12.37 11.92 2.39
N ILE A 41 -11.72 11.85 1.24
CA ILE A 41 -11.82 12.84 0.17
C ILE A 41 -12.31 12.13 -1.09
N LEU A 42 -13.37 12.66 -1.68
CA LEU A 42 -13.87 12.23 -2.99
C LEU A 42 -13.84 13.42 -3.94
N LEU A 43 -13.19 13.25 -5.08
CA LEU A 43 -13.29 14.20 -6.19
C LEU A 43 -14.48 13.82 -7.06
N HIS A 44 -15.41 14.76 -7.22
CA HIS A 44 -16.59 14.59 -8.06
C HIS A 44 -16.52 15.49 -9.30
N TRP A 45 -17.06 15.01 -10.42
CA TRP A 45 -17.29 15.83 -11.62
C TRP A 45 -18.68 15.61 -12.24
N LYS A 46 -18.96 14.40 -12.76
CA LYS A 46 -20.22 14.13 -13.50
C LYS A 46 -21.03 12.94 -12.97
N ARG A 47 -20.45 12.10 -12.11
CA ARG A 47 -21.03 10.79 -11.74
C ARG A 47 -21.74 10.82 -10.39
N SER A 48 -22.84 11.59 -10.28
CA SER A 48 -23.53 11.82 -8.99
C SER A 48 -23.99 10.52 -8.31
N ALA A 49 -24.39 9.51 -9.08
CA ALA A 49 -24.78 8.20 -8.56
C ALA A 49 -23.59 7.35 -8.06
N SER A 50 -22.39 7.55 -8.61
CA SER A 50 -21.19 6.85 -8.18
C SER A 50 -20.63 7.47 -6.91
N VAL A 51 -20.54 8.82 -6.85
CA VAL A 51 -20.14 9.51 -5.62
C VAL A 51 -21.12 9.21 -4.47
N ALA A 52 -22.44 9.14 -4.72
CA ALA A 52 -23.39 8.78 -3.69
C ALA A 52 -23.19 7.35 -3.14
N ARG A 53 -22.88 6.37 -4.00
CA ARG A 53 -22.53 5.01 -3.55
C ARG A 53 -21.24 5.00 -2.75
N ALA A 54 -20.21 5.70 -3.20
CA ALA A 54 -18.95 5.80 -2.48
C ALA A 54 -19.16 6.43 -1.10
N VAL A 55 -19.89 7.54 -1.00
CA VAL A 55 -20.21 8.21 0.28
C VAL A 55 -20.96 7.28 1.23
N ASN A 56 -22.00 6.59 0.75
CA ASN A 56 -22.75 5.65 1.60
C ASN A 56 -21.85 4.53 2.15
N TYR A 57 -20.99 3.94 1.32
CA TYR A 57 -20.03 2.94 1.78
C TYR A 57 -19.06 3.51 2.85
N LEU A 58 -18.56 4.74 2.66
CA LEU A 58 -17.67 5.39 3.61
C LEU A 58 -18.37 5.68 4.95
N LEU A 59 -19.64 6.09 4.92
CA LEU A 59 -20.47 6.27 6.12
C LEU A 59 -20.70 4.94 6.85
N ASP A 60 -21.09 3.89 6.12
CA ASP A 60 -21.30 2.53 6.65
C ASP A 60 -20.03 1.94 7.29
N SER A 61 -18.85 2.30 6.76
CA SER A 61 -17.58 1.82 7.28
C SER A 61 -17.27 2.32 8.70
N ASN A 62 -17.77 3.50 9.07
CA ASN A 62 -17.44 4.20 10.31
C ASN A 62 -15.92 4.38 10.55
N LEU A 63 -15.12 4.47 9.49
CA LEU A 63 -13.66 4.60 9.56
C LEU A 63 -13.18 6.06 9.54
N PHE A 64 -14.06 7.01 9.22
CA PHE A 64 -13.71 8.41 8.97
C PHE A 64 -14.40 9.35 9.94
N LYS A 65 -13.69 10.41 10.35
CA LYS A 65 -14.25 11.49 11.17
C LYS A 65 -15.03 12.51 10.34
N GLU A 66 -14.62 12.67 9.09
CA GLU A 66 -15.18 13.65 8.15
C GLU A 66 -15.07 13.06 6.73
N ILE A 67 -16.02 13.42 5.87
CA ILE A 67 -15.99 13.15 4.45
C ILE A 67 -16.05 14.51 3.72
N ILE A 68 -15.02 14.83 2.94
CA ILE A 68 -15.00 16.01 2.08
C ILE A 68 -15.26 15.57 0.64
N ILE A 69 -16.26 16.19 0.03
CA ILE A 69 -16.60 15.97 -1.37
C ILE A 69 -16.25 17.26 -2.10
N TRP A 70 -15.19 17.20 -2.90
CA TRP A 70 -14.81 18.32 -3.74
C TRP A 70 -15.47 18.15 -5.11
N ASN A 71 -16.51 18.95 -5.33
CA ASN A 71 -17.17 19.01 -6.62
C ASN A 71 -16.39 19.92 -7.56
N ASN A 72 -15.66 19.32 -8.49
CA ASN A 72 -14.91 20.04 -9.51
C ASN A 72 -15.80 20.62 -10.61
N ASN A 73 -17.09 20.29 -10.68
CA ASN A 73 -17.98 20.71 -11.76
C ASN A 73 -18.64 22.05 -11.48
N PRO A 74 -18.26 23.13 -12.20
CA PRO A 74 -18.82 24.46 -11.96
C PRO A 74 -20.28 24.60 -12.47
N ASP A 75 -20.73 23.69 -13.33
CA ASP A 75 -22.06 23.74 -13.94
C ASP A 75 -23.14 23.14 -13.01
N ILE A 76 -22.75 22.43 -11.95
CA ILE A 76 -23.66 21.73 -11.04
C ILE A 76 -23.24 22.04 -9.61
N ASN A 77 -24.19 22.39 -8.74
CA ASN A 77 -23.97 22.42 -7.31
C ASN A 77 -24.44 21.10 -6.69
N LEU A 78 -23.54 20.43 -5.96
CA LEU A 78 -23.90 19.30 -5.12
C LEU A 78 -24.52 19.79 -3.81
N HIS A 79 -25.55 19.09 -3.36
CA HIS A 79 -26.23 19.29 -2.09
C HIS A 79 -26.24 17.99 -1.29
N LYS A 80 -26.26 18.09 0.04
CA LYS A 80 -26.23 16.93 0.94
C LYS A 80 -27.42 15.97 0.74
N THR A 81 -28.54 16.49 0.24
CA THR A 81 -29.78 15.73 0.00
C THR A 81 -29.58 14.51 -0.90
N ILE A 82 -28.57 14.51 -1.78
CA ILE A 82 -28.28 13.36 -2.65
C ILE A 82 -27.68 12.16 -1.88
N PHE A 83 -27.28 12.36 -0.61
CA PHE A 83 -26.68 11.36 0.27
C PHE A 83 -27.60 10.92 1.41
N GLU A 84 -28.87 11.34 1.43
CA GLU A 84 -29.83 11.05 2.52
C GLU A 84 -30.28 9.57 2.62
N LYS A 85 -29.57 8.66 1.98
CA LYS A 85 -29.87 7.23 2.05
C LYS A 85 -29.37 6.71 3.41
N ASN A 86 -30.24 5.98 4.13
CA ASN A 86 -29.90 5.15 5.30
C ASN A 86 -29.79 5.82 6.68
N ASN A 87 -30.51 6.91 6.98
CA ASN A 87 -30.60 7.52 8.32
C ASN A 87 -29.24 7.92 8.95
N HIS A 88 -28.15 8.02 8.19
CA HIS A 88 -26.89 8.55 8.70
C HIS A 88 -27.01 10.04 8.96
N SER A 89 -26.40 10.52 10.04
CA SER A 89 -26.16 11.95 10.18
C SER A 89 -25.21 12.41 9.05
N LEU A 90 -25.62 13.48 8.36
CA LEU A 90 -24.82 14.12 7.32
C LEU A 90 -23.91 15.22 7.87
N ASP A 91 -23.79 15.33 9.20
CA ASP A 91 -22.96 16.34 9.87
C ASP A 91 -21.47 16.14 9.59
N SER A 92 -21.05 14.89 9.36
CA SER A 92 -19.69 14.53 9.00
C SER A 92 -19.34 14.82 7.53
N ILE A 93 -20.32 15.21 6.70
CA ILE A 93 -20.11 15.48 5.27
C ILE A 93 -19.90 16.98 5.06
N ARG A 94 -18.84 17.34 4.34
CA ARG A 94 -18.59 18.68 3.83
C ARG A 94 -18.50 18.65 2.31
N ILE A 95 -19.27 19.50 1.65
CA ILE A 95 -19.26 19.63 0.19
C ILE A 95 -18.60 20.96 -0.17
N ILE A 96 -17.61 20.91 -1.05
CA ILE A 96 -16.95 22.09 -1.60
C ILE A 96 -17.31 22.15 -3.08
N ASN A 97 -18.20 23.09 -3.46
CA ASN A 97 -18.55 23.34 -4.85
C ASN A 97 -17.55 24.33 -5.46
N SER A 98 -16.63 23.81 -6.27
CA SER A 98 -15.59 24.62 -6.90
C SER A 98 -16.15 25.46 -8.04
N LYS A 99 -15.60 26.68 -8.19
CA LYS A 99 -15.95 27.59 -9.31
C LYS A 99 -15.30 27.18 -10.64
N GLU A 100 -14.34 26.27 -10.58
CA GLU A 100 -13.61 25.76 -11.75
C GLU A 100 -13.16 24.31 -11.54
N ASN A 101 -12.71 23.66 -12.62
CA ASN A 101 -12.17 22.30 -12.55
C ASN A 101 -10.68 22.32 -12.21
N LEU A 102 -10.34 22.07 -10.95
CA LEU A 102 -8.94 22.01 -10.49
C LEU A 102 -8.22 20.68 -10.80
N LYS A 103 -8.90 19.72 -11.46
CA LYS A 103 -8.33 18.42 -11.83
C LYS A 103 -7.70 17.72 -10.61
N ASP A 104 -6.48 17.20 -10.74
CA ASP A 104 -5.76 16.52 -9.67
C ASP A 104 -5.37 17.46 -8.51
N GLU A 105 -5.30 18.77 -8.71
CA GLU A 105 -4.93 19.69 -7.63
C GLU A 105 -5.96 19.70 -6.49
N ALA A 106 -7.25 19.52 -6.85
CA ALA A 106 -8.39 19.60 -5.93
C ALA A 106 -8.24 18.72 -4.67
N LYS A 107 -7.71 17.50 -4.82
CA LYS A 107 -7.59 16.54 -3.70
C LYS A 107 -6.63 17.04 -2.62
N TYR A 108 -5.60 17.79 -3.01
CA TYR A 108 -4.63 18.36 -2.09
C TYR A 108 -5.23 19.54 -1.32
N HIS A 109 -6.02 20.40 -1.98
CA HIS A 109 -6.75 21.48 -1.30
C HIS A 109 -7.76 20.92 -0.30
N ALA A 110 -8.56 19.93 -0.71
CA ALA A 110 -9.47 19.23 0.18
C ALA A 110 -8.76 18.64 1.42
N CYS A 111 -7.60 18.01 1.21
CA CYS A 111 -6.83 17.44 2.32
C CYS A 111 -6.22 18.52 3.21
N ALA A 112 -5.67 19.58 2.63
CA ALA A 112 -5.07 20.69 3.36
C ALA A 112 -6.06 21.39 4.31
N GLU A 113 -7.34 21.42 3.94
CA GLU A 113 -8.45 21.97 4.73
C GLU A 113 -9.14 20.94 5.65
N ALA A 114 -8.71 19.67 5.65
CA ALA A 114 -9.31 18.63 6.48
C ALA A 114 -9.08 18.87 7.96
N ASN A 115 -10.01 18.43 8.81
CA ASN A 115 -9.91 18.57 10.27
C ASN A 115 -9.07 17.47 10.96
N THR A 116 -8.58 16.50 10.20
CA THR A 116 -7.83 15.35 10.71
C THR A 116 -6.36 15.38 10.27
N MET A 117 -5.54 14.46 10.79
CA MET A 117 -4.11 14.42 10.50
C MET A 117 -3.77 13.82 9.13
N GLY A 118 -4.58 12.90 8.64
CA GLY A 118 -4.36 12.23 7.36
C GLY A 118 -5.65 12.16 6.55
N CYS A 119 -5.48 12.00 5.24
CA CYS A 119 -6.59 11.95 4.31
C CYS A 119 -6.55 10.66 3.54
N PHE A 120 -7.68 9.96 3.47
CA PHE A 120 -7.92 8.96 2.45
C PHE A 120 -8.48 9.65 1.21
N TYR A 121 -8.01 9.28 0.03
CA TYR A 121 -8.53 9.78 -1.23
C TYR A 121 -8.77 8.66 -2.23
N ALA A 122 -9.88 8.76 -2.98
CA ALA A 122 -10.14 8.00 -4.18
C ALA A 122 -10.97 8.82 -5.19
N ASP A 123 -10.83 8.52 -6.48
CA ASP A 123 -11.74 9.05 -7.51
C ASP A 123 -13.17 8.49 -7.32
N ASP A 124 -14.16 9.19 -7.87
CA ASP A 124 -15.58 8.82 -7.76
C ASP A 124 -15.99 7.55 -8.54
N ASP A 125 -15.04 6.83 -9.13
CA ASP A 125 -15.28 5.67 -9.96
C ASP A 125 -14.55 4.39 -9.55
N TRP A 126 -13.86 4.38 -8.42
CA TRP A 126 -13.21 3.18 -7.89
C TRP A 126 -13.97 2.57 -6.72
N ASP A 127 -14.10 1.24 -6.74
CA ASP A 127 -14.62 0.48 -5.61
C ASP A 127 -13.51 0.26 -4.58
N THR A 128 -13.67 0.86 -3.40
CA THR A 128 -12.69 0.85 -2.32
C THR A 128 -12.89 -0.28 -1.32
N SER A 129 -13.95 -1.07 -1.47
CA SER A 129 -14.42 -1.99 -0.43
C SER A 129 -13.54 -3.19 -0.14
N PHE A 130 -12.56 -3.44 -1.00
CA PHE A 130 -11.67 -4.60 -0.96
C PHE A 130 -10.26 -4.30 -0.42
N TYR A 131 -9.97 -3.06 -0.04
CA TYR A 131 -8.63 -2.69 0.43
C TYR A 131 -8.60 -1.53 1.43
N LEU A 132 -9.74 -0.91 1.74
CA LEU A 132 -9.80 0.30 2.56
C LEU A 132 -9.21 0.11 3.97
N LYS A 133 -9.62 -0.92 4.70
CA LYS A 133 -9.13 -1.25 6.05
C LYS A 133 -7.66 -1.61 6.01
N SER A 134 -7.24 -2.38 5.00
CA SER A 134 -5.84 -2.74 4.79
C SER A 134 -4.97 -1.53 4.55
N LEU A 135 -5.41 -0.59 3.71
CA LEU A 135 -4.69 0.63 3.42
C LEU A 135 -4.57 1.53 4.67
N ILE A 136 -5.64 1.64 5.46
CA ILE A 136 -5.64 2.37 6.75
C ILE A 136 -4.69 1.72 7.76
N ALA A 137 -4.72 0.39 7.88
CA ALA A 137 -3.84 -0.34 8.79
C ALA A 137 -2.36 -0.20 8.41
N ASP A 138 -2.07 -0.17 7.11
CA ASP A 138 -0.73 0.07 6.58
C ASP A 138 -0.26 1.50 6.82
N PHE A 139 -1.12 2.49 6.56
CA PHE A 139 -0.83 3.89 6.85
C PHE A 139 -0.53 4.13 8.33
N ARG A 140 -1.32 3.56 9.24
CA ARG A 140 -1.09 3.71 10.69
C ARG A 140 0.24 3.09 11.14
N ASN A 141 0.76 2.10 10.41
CA ASN A 141 2.06 1.52 10.69
C ASN A 141 3.20 2.46 10.28
N ASP A 142 3.10 3.14 9.14
CA ASP A 142 4.14 4.03 8.62
C ASP A 142 3.57 5.34 8.04
N PRO A 143 3.00 6.23 8.86
CA PRO A 143 2.15 7.33 8.37
C PRO A 143 2.91 8.43 7.64
N TYR A 144 4.23 8.34 7.54
CA TYR A 144 5.09 9.38 6.99
C TYR A 144 5.50 9.11 5.53
N ILE A 145 4.91 8.11 4.90
CA ILE A 145 5.06 7.85 3.46
C ILE A 145 3.69 7.90 2.77
N LEU A 146 3.69 7.99 1.45
CA LEU A 146 2.48 7.82 0.66
C LEU A 146 2.07 6.34 0.65
N HIS A 147 0.81 6.07 0.96
CA HIS A 147 0.20 4.76 0.77
C HIS A 147 -0.78 4.83 -0.40
N SER A 148 -0.76 3.85 -1.29
CA SER A 148 -1.63 3.85 -2.46
C SER A 148 -1.95 2.45 -2.96
N VAL A 149 -2.91 2.36 -3.87
CA VAL A 149 -3.39 1.12 -4.45
C VAL A 149 -3.34 1.23 -5.97
N THR A 150 -2.90 0.17 -6.64
CA THR A 150 -2.85 0.13 -8.10
C THR A 150 -2.92 -1.30 -8.62
N ASP A 151 -3.10 -1.44 -9.94
CA ASP A 151 -3.06 -2.75 -10.59
C ASP A 151 -1.60 -3.25 -10.76
N PRO A 152 -1.40 -4.56 -10.96
CA PRO A 152 -0.06 -5.14 -11.05
C PRO A 152 0.86 -4.54 -12.12
N TYR A 153 0.34 -4.26 -13.31
CA TYR A 153 1.17 -3.72 -14.38
C TYR A 153 1.62 -2.30 -14.03
N THR A 154 0.70 -1.49 -13.54
CA THR A 154 0.99 -0.13 -13.09
C THR A 154 1.95 -0.12 -11.89
N PHE A 155 1.80 -1.03 -10.93
CA PHE A 155 2.76 -1.19 -9.83
C PHE A 155 4.18 -1.44 -10.35
N TYR A 156 4.34 -2.39 -11.29
CA TYR A 156 5.65 -2.69 -11.87
C TYR A 156 6.22 -1.48 -12.61
N ALA A 157 5.40 -0.77 -13.39
CA ALA A 157 5.81 0.46 -14.05
C ALA A 157 6.26 1.54 -13.04
N ASN A 158 5.53 1.70 -11.94
CA ASN A 158 5.87 2.64 -10.88
C ASN A 158 7.22 2.28 -10.21
N LEU A 159 7.54 0.99 -10.06
CA LEU A 159 8.86 0.54 -9.57
C LEU A 159 9.99 0.88 -10.56
N VAL A 160 9.76 0.74 -11.86
CA VAL A 160 10.72 1.18 -12.90
C VAL A 160 10.93 2.71 -12.84
N TRP A 161 9.90 3.45 -12.44
CA TRP A 161 9.91 4.90 -12.28
C TRP A 161 10.39 5.35 -10.90
N THR A 162 11.35 4.63 -10.31
CA THR A 162 12.03 4.99 -9.05
C THR A 162 13.41 5.59 -9.30
N TYR A 163 13.81 6.47 -8.38
CA TYR A 163 15.00 7.30 -8.48
C TYR A 163 15.84 7.18 -7.21
N PHE A 164 17.04 6.62 -7.34
CA PHE A 164 17.98 6.46 -6.24
C PHE A 164 19.33 7.08 -6.58
N ASP A 165 19.73 8.08 -5.79
CA ASP A 165 21.08 8.63 -5.73
C ASP A 165 21.42 8.97 -4.28
N SER A 166 22.22 8.10 -3.66
CA SER A 166 22.61 8.24 -2.25
C SER A 166 23.55 9.42 -2.00
N THR A 167 24.23 9.94 -3.03
CA THR A 167 25.19 11.06 -2.89
C THR A 167 24.49 12.39 -2.63
N ILE A 168 23.21 12.49 -2.97
CA ILE A 168 22.37 13.68 -2.77
C ILE A 168 21.12 13.38 -1.94
N ASN A 169 21.03 12.18 -1.34
CA ASN A 169 19.86 11.74 -0.58
C ASN A 169 18.55 11.73 -1.40
N LEU A 170 18.62 11.34 -2.68
CA LEU A 170 17.46 11.17 -3.58
C LEU A 170 16.94 9.73 -3.50
N HIS A 171 15.70 9.57 -3.04
CA HIS A 171 15.02 8.28 -2.84
C HIS A 171 13.54 8.41 -3.25
N ALA A 172 13.27 8.89 -4.46
CA ALA A 172 11.91 9.20 -4.91
C ALA A 172 11.28 8.05 -5.68
N GLY A 173 10.00 7.80 -5.45
CA GLY A 173 9.20 6.81 -6.18
C GLY A 173 7.90 7.42 -6.67
N PHE A 174 7.47 7.00 -7.85
CA PHE A 174 6.20 7.43 -8.40
C PHE A 174 5.03 6.55 -7.91
N SER A 175 3.85 7.16 -7.80
CA SER A 175 2.58 6.45 -7.65
C SER A 175 1.45 7.27 -8.24
N TRP A 176 0.53 6.61 -8.96
CA TRP A 176 -0.81 7.16 -9.18
C TRP A 176 -1.62 7.08 -7.87
N ILE A 177 -2.52 8.03 -7.66
CA ILE A 177 -3.16 8.27 -6.35
C ILE A 177 -4.70 8.09 -6.44
N GLY A 178 -5.26 8.06 -7.66
CA GLY A 178 -6.70 7.97 -7.95
C GLY A 178 -7.41 6.73 -7.41
N CYS A 179 -6.77 5.55 -7.45
CA CYS A 179 -7.41 4.27 -7.11
C CYS A 179 -7.48 3.99 -5.60
N GLY A 180 -7.26 4.98 -4.74
CA GLY A 180 -7.15 4.79 -3.30
C GLY A 180 -5.75 5.15 -2.80
N SER A 181 -5.68 6.11 -1.91
CA SER A 181 -4.42 6.55 -1.30
C SER A 181 -4.64 7.14 0.08
N ILE A 182 -3.59 7.12 0.91
CA ILE A 182 -3.56 7.79 2.21
C ILE A 182 -2.25 8.54 2.37
N PHE A 183 -2.34 9.80 2.79
CA PHE A 183 -1.19 10.65 3.09
C PHE A 183 -1.55 11.68 4.17
N LEU A 184 -0.53 12.30 4.76
CA LEU A 184 -0.71 13.30 5.80
C LEU A 184 -1.21 14.64 5.24
N ARG A 185 -2.04 15.34 6.01
CA ARG A 185 -2.50 16.71 5.72
C ARG A 185 -1.32 17.67 5.53
N GLU A 186 -0.29 17.55 6.36
CA GLU A 186 0.93 18.37 6.24
C GLU A 186 1.62 18.19 4.89
N TYR A 187 1.53 17.00 4.28
CA TYR A 187 2.12 16.75 2.96
C TYR A 187 1.31 17.42 1.86
N ALA A 188 -0.02 17.45 1.97
CA ALA A 188 -0.87 18.19 1.05
C ALA A 188 -0.61 19.70 1.12
N GLN A 189 -0.53 20.26 2.33
CA GLN A 189 -0.23 21.68 2.56
C GLN A 189 1.13 22.08 1.97
N ARG A 190 2.16 21.27 2.25
CA ARG A 190 3.50 21.44 1.70
C ARG A 190 3.50 21.33 0.17
N HIS A 191 2.74 20.40 -0.38
CA HIS A 191 2.64 20.22 -1.83
C HIS A 191 2.02 21.42 -2.54
N ILE A 192 0.92 21.97 -2.02
CA ILE A 192 0.30 23.20 -2.56
C ILE A 192 1.32 24.33 -2.59
N HIS A 193 2.09 24.50 -1.51
CA HIS A 193 3.17 25.50 -1.46
C HIS A 193 4.22 25.25 -2.56
N TYR A 194 4.63 24.00 -2.79
CA TYR A 194 5.58 23.66 -3.85
C TYR A 194 5.03 23.94 -5.24
N LEU A 195 3.77 23.61 -5.52
CA LEU A 195 3.13 23.91 -6.79
C LEU A 195 3.11 25.42 -7.06
N GLN A 196 2.76 26.22 -6.06
CA GLN A 196 2.75 27.69 -6.18
C GLN A 196 4.14 28.28 -6.44
N PHE A 197 5.16 27.74 -5.78
CA PHE A 197 6.53 28.22 -5.91
C PHE A 197 7.18 27.78 -7.23
N TYR A 198 7.21 26.47 -7.48
CA TYR A 198 7.96 25.86 -8.58
C TYR A 198 7.22 25.89 -9.93
N LEU A 199 5.89 25.88 -9.93
CA LEU A 199 5.08 25.84 -11.17
C LEU A 199 4.40 27.18 -11.48
N LYS A 200 4.84 28.28 -10.87
CA LYS A 200 4.32 29.64 -11.15
C LYS A 200 4.28 29.96 -12.65
N ASN A 201 5.33 29.58 -13.39
CA ASN A 201 5.45 29.79 -14.84
C ASN A 201 4.94 28.61 -15.68
N ASN A 202 4.51 27.51 -15.05
CA ASN A 202 4.09 26.27 -15.70
C ASN A 202 2.71 25.81 -15.20
N ARG A 203 1.78 26.74 -15.03
CA ARG A 203 0.46 26.48 -14.40
C ARG A 203 -0.35 25.37 -15.06
N HIS A 204 -0.19 25.16 -16.36
CA HIS A 204 -0.88 24.09 -17.10
C HIS A 204 -0.45 22.67 -16.65
N LEU A 205 0.73 22.52 -16.03
CA LEU A 205 1.22 21.24 -15.51
C LEU A 205 0.65 20.91 -14.13
N VAL A 206 0.03 21.88 -13.43
CA VAL A 206 -0.59 21.65 -12.11
C VAL A 206 -1.71 20.61 -12.20
N TYR A 207 -2.31 20.42 -13.37
CA TYR A 207 -3.29 19.34 -13.60
C TYR A 207 -2.71 17.92 -13.47
N PHE A 208 -1.39 17.76 -13.42
CA PHE A 208 -0.69 16.50 -13.14
C PHE A 208 -0.06 16.51 -11.74
N SER A 209 -0.73 17.13 -10.77
CA SER A 209 -0.25 17.27 -9.39
C SER A 209 0.21 15.94 -8.77
N ASP A 210 -0.42 14.81 -9.11
CA ASP A 210 -0.03 13.47 -8.61
C ASP A 210 1.42 13.08 -8.96
N VAL A 211 1.91 13.51 -10.14
CA VAL A 211 3.31 13.31 -10.55
C VAL A 211 4.25 14.09 -9.65
N PHE A 212 3.95 15.37 -9.43
CA PHE A 212 4.78 16.22 -8.59
C PHE A 212 4.72 15.78 -7.13
N PHE A 213 3.53 15.46 -6.61
CA PHE A 213 3.33 15.06 -5.22
C PHE A 213 4.15 13.82 -4.87
N SER A 214 3.96 12.73 -5.63
CA SER A 214 4.65 11.45 -5.34
C SER A 214 6.17 11.60 -5.39
N ILE A 215 6.71 12.26 -6.42
CA ILE A 215 8.16 12.48 -6.57
C ILE A 215 8.70 13.40 -5.48
N TRP A 216 8.03 14.52 -5.19
CA TRP A 216 8.51 15.53 -4.24
C TRP A 216 8.40 15.12 -2.77
N LEU A 217 7.76 14.01 -2.44
CA LEU A 217 7.91 13.41 -1.12
C LEU A 217 9.33 12.88 -0.87
N ASN A 218 10.11 12.63 -1.94
CA ASN A 218 11.45 12.06 -1.86
C ASN A 218 11.50 10.77 -1.01
N ASP A 219 10.46 9.95 -1.15
CA ASP A 219 10.35 8.62 -0.56
C ASP A 219 9.68 7.66 -1.56
N ILE A 220 9.79 6.35 -1.32
CA ILE A 220 9.11 5.34 -2.15
C ILE A 220 7.75 5.02 -1.52
N PRO A 221 6.64 5.20 -2.25
CA PRO A 221 5.31 4.90 -1.74
C PRO A 221 5.14 3.42 -1.33
N SER A 222 4.32 3.17 -0.31
CA SER A 222 3.80 1.84 -0.01
C SER A 222 2.61 1.55 -0.92
N GLN A 223 2.78 0.65 -1.90
CA GLN A 223 1.76 0.38 -2.91
C GLN A 223 1.19 -1.03 -2.79
N PHE A 224 -0.14 -1.12 -2.79
CA PHE A 224 -0.89 -2.37 -2.86
C PHE A 224 -1.14 -2.76 -4.31
N ASN A 225 -0.92 -4.04 -4.61
CA ASN A 225 -1.26 -4.70 -5.87
C ASN A 225 -2.65 -5.30 -5.76
N MET A 226 -3.63 -4.70 -6.41
CA MET A 226 -5.03 -5.13 -6.36
C MET A 226 -5.62 -5.28 -7.76
N ASN A 227 -6.66 -6.10 -7.89
CA ASN A 227 -7.52 -6.05 -9.06
C ASN A 227 -8.50 -4.88 -8.88
N ILE A 228 -8.15 -3.71 -9.41
CA ILE A 228 -8.94 -2.49 -9.26
C ILE A 228 -10.28 -2.64 -9.99
N ARG A 229 -11.38 -2.36 -9.28
CA ARG A 229 -12.74 -2.49 -9.81
C ARG A 229 -13.37 -1.11 -9.96
N ASN A 230 -14.00 -0.87 -11.10
CA ASN A 230 -14.75 0.34 -11.35
C ASN A 230 -16.15 0.26 -10.73
N LEU A 231 -16.62 1.37 -10.15
CA LEU A 231 -18.03 1.57 -9.88
C LEU A 231 -18.78 1.75 -11.22
N PRO A 232 -19.94 1.09 -11.41
CA PRO A 232 -20.75 1.28 -12.60
C PRO A 232 -21.03 2.77 -12.86
N ALA A 233 -20.73 3.27 -14.05
CA ALA A 233 -20.97 4.68 -14.41
C ALA A 233 -22.02 4.78 -15.53
N SER A 234 -23.09 5.54 -15.29
CA SER A 234 -23.87 6.15 -16.36
C SER A 234 -23.25 7.51 -16.68
N ASN A 235 -22.98 7.80 -17.95
CA ASN A 235 -22.44 9.08 -18.44
C ASN A 235 -21.05 9.49 -17.91
N ALA A 236 -20.04 8.64 -18.13
CA ALA A 236 -18.66 8.91 -17.73
C ALA A 236 -18.00 10.13 -18.40
N GLY A 237 -18.50 10.56 -19.57
CA GLY A 237 -17.89 11.61 -20.39
C GLY A 237 -16.46 11.25 -20.83
N ALA A 238 -15.80 12.17 -21.54
CA ALA A 238 -14.38 12.04 -21.89
C ALA A 238 -13.51 12.37 -20.66
N SER A 239 -12.61 11.46 -20.27
CA SER A 239 -11.65 11.66 -19.18
C SER A 239 -10.58 12.69 -19.58
N PHE A 240 -9.91 13.32 -18.62
CA PHE A 240 -8.76 14.19 -18.93
C PHE A 240 -7.64 13.45 -19.69
N SER A 241 -7.50 12.14 -19.42
CA SER A 241 -6.57 11.26 -20.13
C SER A 241 -6.88 11.06 -21.62
N SER A 242 -8.09 11.41 -22.07
CA SER A 242 -8.47 11.36 -23.49
C SER A 242 -8.11 12.62 -24.28
N THR A 243 -7.56 13.65 -23.63
CA THR A 243 -7.16 14.90 -24.31
C THR A 243 -5.87 14.70 -25.11
N SER A 244 -5.77 15.34 -26.28
CA SER A 244 -4.60 15.20 -27.18
C SER A 244 -3.27 15.63 -26.54
N LYS A 245 -3.32 16.53 -25.54
CA LYS A 245 -2.13 17.02 -24.82
C LYS A 245 -1.78 16.21 -23.58
N PHE A 246 -2.57 15.21 -23.19
CA PHE A 246 -2.34 14.46 -21.95
C PHE A 246 -0.94 13.83 -21.91
N LEU A 247 -0.54 13.15 -22.99
CA LEU A 247 0.77 12.50 -23.05
C LEU A 247 1.92 13.51 -23.00
N GLN A 248 1.77 14.66 -23.67
CA GLN A 248 2.75 15.74 -23.65
C GLN A 248 2.92 16.29 -22.23
N TYR A 249 1.82 16.68 -21.58
CA TYR A 249 1.88 17.26 -20.25
C TYR A 249 2.32 16.25 -19.18
N GLN A 250 1.95 14.97 -19.31
CA GLN A 250 2.46 13.91 -18.43
C GLN A 250 3.99 13.78 -18.54
N TYR A 251 4.50 13.78 -19.78
CA TYR A 251 5.93 13.74 -20.05
C TYR A 251 6.65 14.95 -19.45
N GLU A 252 6.18 16.16 -19.75
CA GLU A 252 6.75 17.42 -19.24
C GLU A 252 6.74 17.47 -17.70
N SER A 253 5.64 17.04 -17.09
CA SER A 253 5.50 17.01 -15.62
C SER A 253 6.48 16.03 -14.98
N SER A 254 6.65 14.84 -15.57
CA SER A 254 7.55 13.81 -15.04
C SER A 254 9.01 14.26 -15.09
N VAL A 255 9.44 14.84 -16.22
CA VAL A 255 10.80 15.37 -16.39
C VAL A 255 11.04 16.57 -15.48
N LEU A 256 10.08 17.48 -15.38
CA LEU A 256 10.22 18.68 -14.54
C LEU A 256 10.25 18.34 -13.05
N ALA A 257 9.40 17.42 -12.59
CA ALA A 257 9.33 17.00 -11.19
C ALA A 257 10.69 16.51 -10.68
N ILE A 258 11.33 15.59 -11.42
CA ILE A 258 12.62 15.02 -11.02
C ILE A 258 13.77 16.04 -11.13
N ARG A 259 13.76 16.90 -12.15
CA ARG A 259 14.78 17.96 -12.29
C ARG A 259 14.75 18.94 -11.12
N ILE A 260 13.55 19.34 -10.70
CA ILE A 260 13.38 20.26 -9.56
C ILE A 260 13.85 19.61 -8.27
N LEU A 261 13.44 18.37 -8.02
CA LEU A 261 13.84 17.63 -6.83
C LEU A 261 15.37 17.46 -6.76
N GLU A 262 15.96 16.95 -7.85
CA GLU A 262 17.39 16.67 -7.94
C GLU A 262 18.24 17.94 -7.77
N HIS A 263 17.85 19.03 -8.44
CA HIS A 263 18.54 20.31 -8.33
C HIS A 263 18.53 20.81 -6.87
N ASN A 264 17.36 20.78 -6.22
CA ASN A 264 17.23 21.26 -4.84
C ASN A 264 18.02 20.39 -3.86
N LEU A 265 18.06 19.07 -4.05
CA LEU A 265 18.85 18.19 -3.18
C LEU A 265 20.36 18.45 -3.30
N ARG A 266 20.86 18.87 -4.48
CA ARG A 266 22.25 19.34 -4.64
C ARG A 266 22.49 20.69 -3.98
N GLN A 267 21.58 21.65 -4.14
CA GLN A 267 21.69 22.98 -3.53
C GLN A 267 21.55 22.95 -2.01
N ASN A 268 20.83 21.98 -1.43
CA ASN A 268 20.71 21.86 0.02
C ASN A 268 22.04 21.54 0.72
N GLN A 269 23.09 21.22 -0.03
CA GLN A 269 24.46 21.11 0.49
C GLN A 269 25.13 22.48 0.73
N SER A 270 24.52 23.61 0.29
CA SER A 270 25.14 24.94 0.31
C SER A 270 24.59 25.96 1.33
N ASN A 271 23.88 25.54 2.39
CA ASN A 271 23.43 26.42 3.49
C ASN A 271 22.61 27.68 3.07
N ASP A 272 21.73 27.58 2.07
CA ASP A 272 20.84 28.69 1.69
C ASP A 272 19.64 28.81 2.63
N THR A 273 19.43 29.98 3.23
CA THR A 273 18.34 30.28 4.16
C THR A 273 16.96 30.42 3.50
N ASN A 274 16.90 30.55 2.17
CA ASN A 274 15.64 30.61 1.40
C ASN A 274 15.19 29.24 0.86
N TYR A 275 15.82 28.15 1.32
CA TYR A 275 15.59 26.80 0.82
C TYR A 275 14.20 26.26 1.21
N ILE A 276 13.39 25.98 0.19
CA ILE A 276 12.12 25.23 0.32
C ILE A 276 12.42 23.75 0.05
N GLY A 277 12.59 22.99 1.12
CA GLY A 277 13.27 21.71 1.05
C GLY A 277 12.46 20.45 0.88
N PHE A 278 12.93 19.54 0.02
CA PHE A 278 12.39 18.19 -0.14
C PHE A 278 12.89 17.23 0.95
N SER A 279 12.67 17.61 2.21
CA SER A 279 13.07 16.83 3.37
C SER A 279 12.30 15.50 3.41
N ARG A 280 13.05 14.41 3.39
CA ARG A 280 12.58 13.05 3.73
C ARG A 280 12.90 12.75 5.18
N ARG A 281 12.12 11.86 5.80
CA ARG A 281 12.57 11.24 7.05
C ARG A 281 13.70 10.27 6.74
N GLN A 282 14.82 10.42 7.44
CA GLN A 282 15.88 9.43 7.41
C GLN A 282 15.43 8.23 8.27
N ASN A 283 15.67 7.03 7.76
CA ASN A 283 15.28 5.73 8.34
C ASN A 283 13.78 5.45 8.27
N ARG A 284 13.37 4.82 7.17
CA ARG A 284 12.01 4.28 7.01
C ARG A 284 11.78 3.21 8.07
N ARG A 285 10.59 3.18 8.65
CA ARG A 285 10.26 2.24 9.72
C ARG A 285 10.22 0.79 9.22
N PHE A 286 9.78 0.59 7.99
CA PHE A 286 9.69 -0.72 7.35
C PHE A 286 10.44 -0.72 6.01
N PRO A 287 11.06 -1.83 5.61
CA PRO A 287 11.61 -1.96 4.26
C PRO A 287 10.49 -1.97 3.20
N TYR A 288 10.90 -1.98 1.94
CA TYR A 288 9.99 -2.05 0.80
C TYR A 288 9.33 -3.42 0.72
N TYR A 289 8.00 -3.43 0.61
CA TYR A 289 7.20 -4.64 0.52
C TYR A 289 6.26 -4.62 -0.68
N VAL A 290 6.05 -5.78 -1.28
CA VAL A 290 4.93 -6.01 -2.21
C VAL A 290 3.75 -6.50 -1.38
N LYS A 291 2.57 -5.88 -1.55
CA LYS A 291 1.40 -6.13 -0.70
C LYS A 291 0.14 -6.36 -1.52
N SER A 292 -0.77 -7.18 -1.00
CA SER A 292 -2.15 -7.31 -1.49
C SER A 292 -3.09 -7.53 -0.31
N SER A 293 -4.30 -6.97 -0.38
CA SER A 293 -5.35 -7.19 0.61
C SER A 293 -6.14 -8.46 0.29
N SER A 294 -6.67 -9.12 1.31
CA SER A 294 -7.63 -10.21 1.15
C SER A 294 -8.95 -9.70 0.52
N PRO A 295 -9.77 -10.58 -0.08
CA PRO A 295 -11.04 -10.16 -0.71
C PRO A 295 -12.10 -9.71 0.30
N LYS A 296 -11.88 -9.96 1.60
CA LYS A 296 -12.74 -9.47 2.68
C LYS A 296 -12.13 -8.26 3.40
N ASP A 297 -10.95 -7.82 2.96
CA ASP A 297 -10.21 -6.71 3.55
C ASP A 297 -10.00 -6.90 5.07
N ASP A 298 -9.65 -8.12 5.46
CA ASP A 298 -9.50 -8.56 6.84
C ASP A 298 -8.07 -9.00 7.21
N PHE A 299 -7.18 -9.10 6.21
CA PHE A 299 -5.74 -9.22 6.36
C PHE A 299 -4.99 -8.77 5.10
N ILE A 300 -3.68 -8.56 5.23
CA ILE A 300 -2.75 -8.22 4.14
C ILE A 300 -1.78 -9.37 3.96
N PHE A 301 -1.61 -9.84 2.72
CA PHE A 301 -0.46 -10.67 2.33
C PHE A 301 0.67 -9.75 1.84
N PHE A 302 1.89 -9.95 2.36
CA PHE A 302 3.03 -9.16 1.93
C PHE A 302 4.35 -9.93 1.92
N THR A 303 5.32 -9.42 1.17
CA THR A 303 6.67 -10.00 1.05
C THR A 303 7.71 -8.90 0.87
N ASN A 304 8.95 -9.15 1.34
CA ASN A 304 10.11 -8.33 1.03
C ASN A 304 10.80 -8.67 -0.30
N ILE A 305 10.25 -9.63 -1.05
CA ILE A 305 10.78 -10.03 -2.35
C ILE A 305 10.19 -9.11 -3.43
N LEU A 306 10.95 -8.09 -3.82
CA LEU A 306 10.57 -7.19 -4.91
C LEU A 306 10.81 -7.86 -6.28
N PRO A 307 9.97 -7.55 -7.30
CA PRO A 307 10.22 -8.01 -8.67
C PRO A 307 11.41 -7.29 -9.33
N ILE A 308 11.84 -6.16 -8.77
CA ILE A 308 12.98 -5.36 -9.22
C ILE A 308 13.77 -4.92 -7.98
N ASP A 309 15.09 -5.06 -8.02
CA ASP A 309 15.99 -4.56 -6.97
C ASP A 309 16.20 -3.06 -7.10
N ILE A 310 15.25 -2.28 -6.57
CA ILE A 310 15.17 -0.82 -6.76
C ILE A 310 16.39 -0.06 -6.19
N GLU A 311 17.02 -0.57 -5.13
CA GLU A 311 18.17 0.08 -4.51
C GLU A 311 19.45 -0.06 -5.35
N ARG A 312 19.51 -1.06 -6.24
CA ARG A 312 20.63 -1.24 -7.17
C ARG A 312 20.48 -0.43 -8.46
N ILE A 313 19.35 0.22 -8.68
CA ILE A 313 19.13 1.03 -9.89
C ILE A 313 19.72 2.42 -9.68
N SER A 314 20.98 2.61 -10.08
CA SER A 314 21.60 3.93 -10.09
C SER A 314 20.81 4.91 -10.95
N PHE A 315 20.65 6.14 -10.49
CA PHE A 315 20.06 7.23 -11.26
C PHE A 315 21.09 8.32 -11.60
N ASN A 316 21.11 8.75 -12.86
CA ASN A 316 21.87 9.91 -13.31
C ASN A 316 20.98 10.85 -14.13
N ILE A 317 20.69 12.04 -13.61
CA ILE A 317 19.79 13.01 -14.26
C ILE A 317 20.18 13.34 -15.72
N SER A 318 21.46 13.30 -16.07
CA SER A 318 21.92 13.61 -17.44
C SER A 318 21.56 12.51 -18.45
N LYS A 319 21.32 11.29 -17.98
CA LYS A 319 21.01 10.11 -18.82
C LYS A 319 19.59 9.59 -18.63
N ASP A 320 19.07 9.69 -17.41
CA ASP A 320 17.85 9.05 -16.94
C ASP A 320 16.67 10.03 -16.72
N PHE A 321 16.75 11.28 -17.19
CA PHE A 321 15.70 12.27 -16.93
C PHE A 321 14.31 11.88 -17.46
N GLU A 322 14.23 10.97 -18.44
CA GLU A 322 12.97 10.43 -18.98
C GLU A 322 12.50 9.15 -18.26
N ARG A 323 13.19 8.70 -17.20
CA ARG A 323 12.91 7.41 -16.53
C ARG A 323 11.45 7.26 -16.09
N GLY A 324 10.84 8.30 -15.53
CA GLY A 324 9.44 8.29 -15.08
C GLY A 324 8.42 8.62 -16.16
N THR A 325 8.77 8.45 -17.44
CA THR A 325 7.87 8.76 -18.56
C THR A 325 7.35 7.50 -19.21
N ARG A 326 6.29 7.64 -20.01
CA ARG A 326 5.73 6.54 -20.82
C ARG A 326 6.70 5.98 -21.88
N LYS A 327 7.83 6.63 -22.13
CA LYS A 327 8.90 6.06 -22.98
C LYS A 327 9.65 4.92 -22.30
N ASN A 328 9.56 4.82 -20.98
CA ASN A 328 10.24 3.81 -20.16
C ASN A 328 9.21 2.92 -19.44
N LEU A 329 8.28 2.34 -20.21
CA LEU A 329 7.34 1.36 -19.70
C LEU A 329 7.97 -0.04 -19.69
N PRO A 330 7.68 -0.87 -18.66
CA PRO A 330 8.20 -2.22 -18.59
C PRO A 330 7.65 -3.08 -19.75
N THR A 331 8.53 -3.87 -20.37
CA THR A 331 8.17 -4.80 -21.45
C THR A 331 8.87 -6.14 -21.25
N GLY A 332 8.39 -7.18 -21.94
CA GLY A 332 9.01 -8.50 -21.96
C GLY A 332 8.51 -9.46 -20.87
N SER A 333 9.20 -10.59 -20.75
CA SER A 333 8.73 -11.75 -19.97
C SER A 333 8.68 -11.49 -18.46
N GLN A 334 9.51 -10.59 -17.92
CA GLN A 334 9.55 -10.33 -16.49
C GLN A 334 8.26 -9.65 -15.98
N VAL A 335 7.77 -8.62 -16.68
CA VAL A 335 6.51 -7.95 -16.31
C VAL A 335 5.30 -8.85 -16.56
N SER A 336 5.34 -9.66 -17.61
CA SER A 336 4.31 -10.68 -17.86
C SER A 336 4.29 -11.72 -16.73
N PHE A 337 5.46 -12.22 -16.34
CA PHE A 337 5.59 -13.17 -15.23
C PHE A 337 5.06 -12.57 -13.93
N PHE A 338 5.52 -11.36 -13.56
CA PHE A 338 5.04 -10.67 -12.37
C PHE A 338 3.52 -10.56 -12.38
N SER A 339 2.93 -10.09 -13.48
CA SER A 339 1.48 -9.91 -13.61
C SER A 339 0.69 -11.23 -13.44
N SER A 340 1.27 -12.35 -13.85
CA SER A 340 0.66 -13.68 -13.70
C SER A 340 0.78 -14.26 -12.29
N TYR A 341 1.79 -13.86 -11.52
CA TYR A 341 2.14 -14.47 -10.23
C TYR A 341 2.32 -13.45 -9.08
N THR A 342 1.56 -12.36 -9.12
CA THR A 342 1.61 -11.27 -8.13
C THR A 342 1.21 -11.72 -6.73
N THR A 343 1.43 -10.88 -5.72
CA THR A 343 0.95 -11.11 -4.34
C THR A 343 -0.56 -11.29 -4.24
N LEU A 344 -1.32 -10.77 -5.20
CA LEU A 344 -2.78 -10.94 -5.26
C LEU A 344 -3.16 -12.41 -5.41
N LYS A 345 -2.31 -13.20 -6.08
CA LYS A 345 -2.52 -14.64 -6.31
C LYS A 345 -2.40 -15.51 -5.06
N ALA A 346 -1.89 -14.96 -3.97
CA ALA A 346 -1.93 -15.64 -2.67
C ALA A 346 -3.30 -15.46 -1.97
N VAL A 347 -4.13 -14.52 -2.42
CA VAL A 347 -5.33 -14.07 -1.70
C VAL A 347 -6.54 -13.90 -2.62
N ASP A 348 -6.54 -14.44 -3.84
CA ASP A 348 -7.66 -14.29 -4.77
C ASP A 348 -8.76 -15.37 -4.60
N ASN A 349 -8.67 -16.17 -3.53
CA ASN A 349 -9.53 -17.32 -3.22
C ASN A 349 -9.46 -18.47 -4.24
N ASP A 350 -8.51 -18.47 -5.18
CA ASP A 350 -8.33 -19.53 -6.16
C ASP A 350 -7.03 -20.33 -5.90
N PRO A 351 -7.10 -21.54 -5.31
CA PRO A 351 -5.92 -22.35 -5.00
C PRO A 351 -5.17 -22.88 -6.24
N LYS A 352 -5.71 -22.65 -7.45
CA LYS A 352 -5.03 -22.98 -8.72
C LYS A 352 -4.03 -21.91 -9.16
N THR A 353 -4.17 -20.71 -8.63
CA THR A 353 -3.22 -19.62 -8.89
C THR A 353 -2.30 -19.47 -7.68
N CYS A 354 -1.08 -18.98 -7.89
CA CYS A 354 -0.14 -18.80 -6.80
C CYS A 354 0.68 -17.53 -6.97
N TRP A 355 1.01 -16.88 -5.86
CA TRP A 355 2.11 -15.93 -5.84
C TRP A 355 3.44 -16.68 -6.02
N ARG A 356 4.31 -16.14 -6.88
CA ARG A 356 5.66 -16.65 -7.16
C ARG A 356 6.62 -15.49 -7.41
N PRO A 357 7.80 -15.43 -6.76
CA PRO A 357 8.76 -14.34 -6.93
C PRO A 357 9.59 -14.39 -8.24
N GLY A 358 9.51 -15.47 -9.02
CA GLY A 358 10.26 -15.70 -10.26
C GLY A 358 11.71 -16.13 -10.08
N ARG A 359 12.12 -16.44 -8.84
CA ARG A 359 13.49 -16.82 -8.49
C ARG A 359 13.55 -17.63 -7.20
N ASN A 360 14.71 -18.23 -6.98
CA ASN A 360 15.00 -18.91 -5.72
C ASN A 360 15.00 -17.92 -4.55
N VAL A 361 14.46 -18.39 -3.42
CA VAL A 361 14.46 -17.63 -2.17
C VAL A 361 15.87 -17.57 -1.58
N SER A 362 16.25 -16.39 -1.10
CA SER A 362 17.51 -16.12 -0.40
C SER A 362 17.31 -16.08 1.12
N GLN A 363 18.39 -16.17 1.88
CA GLN A 363 18.33 -16.02 3.34
C GLN A 363 17.79 -14.63 3.71
N GLY A 364 16.86 -14.58 4.68
CA GLY A 364 16.24 -13.34 5.14
C GLY A 364 15.04 -12.87 4.31
N GLU A 365 14.74 -13.55 3.21
CA GLU A 365 13.51 -13.33 2.44
C GLU A 365 12.33 -14.05 3.09
N PHE A 366 11.16 -13.43 2.99
CA PHE A 366 9.94 -13.93 3.61
C PHE A 366 8.68 -13.55 2.85
N PHE A 367 7.61 -14.29 3.14
CA PHE A 367 6.24 -13.81 2.97
C PHE A 367 5.55 -13.78 4.34
N ALA A 368 4.55 -12.94 4.51
CA ALA A 368 3.93 -12.67 5.79
C ALA A 368 2.46 -12.24 5.64
N LEU A 369 1.74 -12.31 6.77
CA LEU A 369 0.38 -11.84 6.92
C LEU A 369 0.32 -10.75 7.99
N ASP A 370 -0.43 -9.68 7.73
CA ASP A 370 -0.86 -8.67 8.71
C ASP A 370 -2.38 -8.77 8.90
N PHE A 371 -2.84 -9.15 10.10
CA PHE A 371 -4.27 -9.29 10.42
C PHE A 371 -4.96 -7.98 10.83
N LEU A 372 -4.36 -6.84 10.48
CA LEU A 372 -4.78 -5.45 10.69
C LEU A 372 -4.72 -4.99 12.16
N TYR A 373 -4.99 -5.91 13.08
CA TYR A 373 -4.96 -5.73 14.52
C TYR A 373 -4.42 -6.98 15.20
N ILE A 374 -3.95 -6.86 16.44
CA ILE A 374 -3.58 -8.02 17.25
C ILE A 374 -4.81 -8.91 17.45
N ARG A 375 -4.74 -10.16 16.97
CA ARG A 375 -5.79 -11.17 17.08
C ARG A 375 -5.50 -12.13 18.23
N THR A 376 -6.57 -12.66 18.81
CA THR A 376 -6.56 -13.83 19.67
C THR A 376 -7.53 -14.85 19.06
N ASN A 377 -7.32 -16.15 19.34
CA ASN A 377 -8.18 -17.22 18.84
C ASN A 377 -8.35 -17.21 17.31
N LEU A 378 -7.24 -17.02 16.59
CA LEU A 378 -7.22 -16.94 15.14
C LEU A 378 -6.93 -18.31 14.56
N SER A 379 -7.75 -18.73 13.61
CA SER A 379 -7.46 -19.88 12.75
C SER A 379 -7.36 -19.42 11.30
N PHE A 380 -6.37 -19.92 10.58
CA PHE A 380 -6.20 -19.64 9.15
C PHE A 380 -5.49 -20.79 8.44
N SER A 381 -5.68 -20.91 7.13
CA SER A 381 -4.99 -21.87 6.28
C SER A 381 -4.08 -21.19 5.26
N LEU A 382 -2.96 -21.85 4.95
CA LEU A 382 -2.10 -21.58 3.81
C LEU A 382 -2.13 -22.77 2.86
N THR A 383 -2.46 -22.53 1.59
CA THR A 383 -2.21 -23.50 0.52
C THR A 383 -0.89 -23.14 -0.13
N ILE A 384 0.05 -24.08 -0.14
CA ILE A 384 1.40 -23.90 -0.71
C ILE A 384 1.63 -24.89 -1.85
N GLY A 385 2.33 -24.45 -2.90
CA GLY A 385 2.75 -25.31 -4.03
C GLY A 385 4.24 -25.61 -4.07
N HIS A 386 5.02 -24.98 -3.19
CA HIS A 386 6.47 -25.13 -3.21
C HIS A 386 6.90 -26.47 -2.61
N ALA A 387 8.10 -26.94 -2.99
CA ALA A 387 8.63 -28.22 -2.54
C ALA A 387 8.71 -28.31 -1.01
N TRP A 388 8.35 -29.47 -0.44
CA TRP A 388 8.38 -29.70 1.01
C TRP A 388 9.75 -29.44 1.66
N LYS A 389 10.85 -29.56 0.88
CA LYS A 389 12.21 -29.21 1.31
C LYS A 389 12.32 -27.73 1.71
N ILE A 390 11.66 -26.82 0.98
CA ILE A 390 11.60 -25.40 1.34
C ILE A 390 10.84 -25.26 2.64
N GLN A 391 9.64 -25.85 2.74
CA GLN A 391 8.77 -25.74 3.90
C GLN A 391 9.45 -26.20 5.21
N LYS A 392 10.31 -27.23 5.16
CA LYS A 392 11.10 -27.70 6.32
C LYS A 392 12.16 -26.71 6.82
N ASN A 393 12.50 -25.70 6.03
CA ASN A 393 13.54 -24.71 6.35
C ASN A 393 12.96 -23.29 6.50
N ILE A 394 11.64 -23.18 6.61
CA ILE A 394 10.95 -21.93 6.93
C ILE A 394 10.85 -21.80 8.45
N ASP A 395 11.32 -20.66 8.97
CA ASP A 395 11.06 -20.26 10.34
C ASP A 395 9.73 -19.47 10.39
N ILE A 396 8.91 -19.77 11.40
CA ILE A 396 7.68 -19.00 11.67
C ILE A 396 8.03 -17.91 12.68
N ASN A 397 7.82 -16.67 12.32
CA ASN A 397 8.07 -15.51 13.17
C ASN A 397 6.76 -14.77 13.45
N LEU A 398 6.54 -14.39 14.70
CA LEU A 398 5.33 -13.69 15.15
C LEU A 398 5.71 -12.29 15.64
N SER A 399 4.83 -11.32 15.43
CA SER A 399 5.00 -9.96 15.91
C SER A 399 3.67 -9.29 16.24
N PHE A 400 3.69 -8.35 17.18
CA PHE A 400 2.57 -7.43 17.41
C PHE A 400 2.65 -6.15 16.56
N ASP A 401 3.85 -5.72 16.16
CA ASP A 401 4.08 -4.38 15.62
C ASP A 401 4.91 -4.33 14.34
N GLY A 402 5.33 -5.50 13.86
CA GLY A 402 6.12 -5.71 12.64
C GLY A 402 7.60 -5.29 12.78
N LEU A 403 8.03 -4.83 13.96
CA LEU A 403 9.43 -4.46 14.23
C LEU A 403 10.11 -5.50 15.10
N TRP A 404 9.43 -5.94 16.16
CA TRP A 404 9.97 -6.93 17.07
C TRP A 404 9.34 -8.29 16.82
N TRP A 405 10.18 -9.27 16.48
CA TRP A 405 9.78 -10.59 16.01
C TRP A 405 10.29 -11.67 16.96
N ILE A 406 9.45 -12.66 17.26
CA ILE A 406 9.82 -13.86 18.02
C ILE A 406 9.61 -15.10 17.14
N THR A 407 10.60 -15.99 17.11
CA THR A 407 10.51 -17.26 16.37
C THR A 407 9.71 -18.31 17.13
N TYR A 408 8.70 -18.87 16.47
CA TYR A 408 7.90 -20.00 16.94
C TYR A 408 8.40 -21.32 16.33
N ARG A 409 9.00 -22.18 17.17
CA ARG A 409 9.63 -23.45 16.74
C ARG A 409 8.82 -24.72 17.02
N SER A 410 7.55 -24.60 17.38
CA SER A 410 6.69 -25.73 17.78
C SER A 410 5.69 -26.09 16.68
N ILE A 411 5.37 -27.39 16.54
CA ILE A 411 4.32 -27.87 15.63
C ILE A 411 2.91 -27.79 16.23
N LYS A 412 2.77 -27.47 17.53
CA LYS A 412 1.45 -27.35 18.17
C LYS A 412 0.61 -26.29 17.46
N GLY A 413 -0.66 -26.60 17.20
CA GLY A 413 -1.56 -25.73 16.44
C GLY A 413 -1.23 -25.63 14.96
N ILE A 414 -0.34 -26.48 14.43
CA ILE A 414 -0.04 -26.57 13.00
C ILE A 414 -0.48 -27.95 12.52
N THR A 415 -1.49 -27.99 11.66
CA THR A 415 -1.95 -29.23 11.00
C THR A 415 -1.59 -29.17 9.53
N ILE A 416 -0.99 -30.22 8.99
CA ILE A 416 -0.61 -30.31 7.58
C ILE A 416 -1.48 -31.38 6.92
N LYS A 417 -2.27 -30.99 5.92
CA LYS A 417 -3.05 -31.89 5.07
C LYS A 417 -2.40 -31.92 3.69
N ASN A 418 -2.19 -33.13 3.16
CA ASN A 418 -1.79 -33.29 1.76
C ASN A 418 -3.02 -33.03 0.89
N HIS A 419 -2.95 -32.04 0.00
CA HIS A 419 -4.04 -31.73 -0.91
C HIS A 419 -3.74 -32.42 -2.24
N ASN A 420 -4.63 -33.30 -2.69
CA ASN A 420 -4.45 -34.01 -3.96
C ASN A 420 -4.15 -33.02 -5.09
N SER A 421 -3.21 -33.42 -5.95
CA SER A 421 -2.61 -32.63 -7.01
C SER A 421 -3.66 -31.94 -7.87
N ILE A 422 -3.79 -30.62 -7.72
CA ILE A 422 -4.43 -29.79 -8.72
C ILE A 422 -3.29 -29.37 -9.65
N LEU A 423 -3.32 -29.81 -10.92
CA LEU A 423 -2.34 -29.47 -11.98
C LEU A 423 -0.95 -30.16 -11.90
N ASN A 424 -0.85 -31.43 -11.53
CA ASN A 424 0.41 -32.22 -11.50
C ASN A 424 1.51 -31.70 -10.55
N GLU A 425 1.27 -30.64 -9.77
CA GLU A 425 2.15 -30.19 -8.68
C GLU A 425 1.57 -30.63 -7.33
N GLN A 426 2.44 -31.06 -6.40
CA GLN A 426 2.01 -31.40 -5.04
C GLN A 426 1.69 -30.11 -4.27
N GLN A 427 0.45 -29.98 -3.80
CA GLN A 427 0.04 -28.87 -2.94
C GLN A 427 -0.16 -29.35 -1.51
N TYR A 428 0.19 -28.49 -0.54
CA TYR A 428 -0.05 -28.75 0.88
C TYR A 428 -0.95 -27.67 1.45
N VAL A 429 -1.89 -28.08 2.30
CA VAL A 429 -2.69 -27.15 3.10
C VAL A 429 -2.19 -27.20 4.53
N ILE A 430 -1.68 -26.07 5.01
CA ILE A 430 -1.20 -25.88 6.38
C ILE A 430 -2.23 -25.06 7.14
N ILE A 431 -2.81 -25.64 8.18
CA ILE A 431 -3.80 -25.00 9.04
C ILE A 431 -3.11 -24.58 10.33
N PHE A 432 -3.27 -23.31 10.67
CA PHE A 432 -2.80 -22.71 11.91
C PHE A 432 -3.98 -22.44 12.82
N ASN A 433 -3.90 -22.88 14.07
CA ASN A 433 -4.86 -22.58 15.13
C ASN A 433 -4.11 -21.93 16.31
N SER A 434 -4.26 -20.61 16.46
CA SER A 434 -3.52 -19.87 17.49
C SER A 434 -3.89 -20.27 18.91
N THR A 435 -5.07 -20.88 19.14
CA THR A 435 -5.48 -21.36 20.47
C THR A 435 -4.63 -22.54 20.96
N GLU A 436 -4.08 -23.31 20.02
CA GLU A 436 -3.25 -24.48 20.28
C GLU A 436 -1.77 -24.13 20.38
N PHE A 437 -1.37 -22.90 20.04
CA PHE A 437 -0.01 -22.44 20.26
C PHE A 437 0.30 -22.40 21.76
N ASN A 438 1.59 -22.45 22.09
CA ASN A 438 2.06 -22.20 23.45
C ASN A 438 1.53 -20.83 23.94
N ALA A 439 1.23 -20.71 25.24
CA ALA A 439 0.45 -19.59 25.80
C ALA A 439 0.92 -18.19 25.34
N GLY A 440 2.23 -17.94 25.29
CA GLY A 440 2.79 -16.66 24.85
C GLY A 440 2.69 -16.38 23.34
N PHE A 441 2.25 -17.32 22.51
CA PHE A 441 2.17 -17.17 21.05
C PHE A 441 0.73 -17.17 20.53
N ARG A 442 -0.27 -17.27 21.41
CA ARG A 442 -1.69 -17.35 21.03
C ARG A 442 -2.24 -16.05 20.45
N SER A 443 -1.48 -14.97 20.58
CA SER A 443 -1.83 -13.63 20.13
C SER A 443 -0.72 -13.04 19.30
N PHE A 444 -1.07 -12.45 18.17
CA PHE A 444 -0.15 -11.74 17.28
C PHE A 444 -0.98 -10.89 16.28
N ARG A 445 -0.32 -9.90 15.67
CA ARG A 445 -0.87 -9.18 14.51
C ARG A 445 -0.23 -9.68 13.22
N PHE A 446 1.07 -9.96 13.27
CA PHE A 446 1.84 -10.40 12.13
C PHE A 446 2.34 -11.83 12.32
N ILE A 447 2.35 -12.58 11.23
CA ILE A 447 3.03 -13.88 11.12
C ILE A 447 3.84 -13.88 9.82
N ALA A 448 5.14 -14.19 9.91
CA ALA A 448 6.06 -14.23 8.79
C ALA A 448 6.69 -15.62 8.66
N PHE A 449 6.96 -16.01 7.42
CA PHE A 449 7.52 -17.29 7.01
C PHE A 449 8.86 -17.02 6.35
N ASN A 450 9.92 -17.10 7.15
CA ASN A 450 11.25 -16.63 6.80
C ASN A 450 12.14 -17.77 6.32
N SER A 451 12.85 -17.57 5.22
CA SER A 451 13.93 -18.48 4.80
C SER A 451 15.15 -18.27 5.70
N SER A 452 15.41 -19.23 6.60
CA SER A 452 16.46 -19.11 7.63
C SER A 452 17.82 -19.68 7.22
N LYS A 453 17.88 -20.48 6.14
CA LYS A 453 19.11 -21.16 5.70
C LYS A 453 19.58 -20.72 4.32
N ILE A 454 20.90 -20.72 4.13
CA ILE A 454 21.64 -20.14 2.99
C ILE A 454 21.53 -20.95 1.68
N SER A 455 20.96 -22.15 1.66
CA SER A 455 20.94 -22.95 0.42
C SER A 455 19.78 -22.60 -0.50
N SER A 456 20.00 -22.69 -1.82
CA SER A 456 19.01 -22.54 -2.88
C SER A 456 17.91 -23.60 -2.75
N LEU A 457 16.93 -23.34 -1.90
CA LEU A 457 15.89 -24.31 -1.55
C LEU A 457 14.81 -24.40 -2.63
N GLY A 458 14.78 -23.46 -3.56
CA GLY A 458 13.79 -23.31 -4.63
C GLY A 458 13.00 -22.03 -4.42
N GLU A 459 11.85 -21.93 -5.08
CA GLU A 459 11.00 -20.75 -5.11
C GLU A 459 9.85 -20.85 -4.09
N PHE A 460 9.51 -19.75 -3.41
CA PHE A 460 8.26 -19.69 -2.66
C PHE A 460 7.04 -19.72 -3.59
N GLN A 461 6.04 -20.51 -3.23
CA GLN A 461 4.78 -20.60 -3.94
C GLN A 461 3.64 -20.69 -2.92
N VAL A 462 2.83 -19.64 -2.85
CA VAL A 462 1.66 -19.52 -1.96
C VAL A 462 0.44 -19.34 -2.83
N CYS A 463 -0.48 -20.30 -2.78
CA CYS A 463 -1.60 -20.41 -3.69
C CYS A 463 -2.92 -19.92 -3.09
N ASP A 464 -3.03 -19.91 -1.76
CA ASP A 464 -4.23 -19.40 -1.10
C ASP A 464 -3.95 -19.12 0.37
N VAL A 465 -4.62 -18.10 0.91
CA VAL A 465 -4.63 -17.78 2.32
C VAL A 465 -6.07 -17.49 2.74
N LYS A 466 -6.56 -18.20 3.75
CA LYS A 466 -7.95 -18.06 4.22
C LYS A 466 -8.01 -18.01 5.73
N ILE A 467 -8.71 -17.03 6.28
CA ILE A 467 -9.13 -17.06 7.69
C ILE A 467 -10.25 -18.09 7.83
N ILE A 468 -10.10 -19.01 8.79
CA ILE A 468 -11.07 -20.05 9.10
C ILE A 468 -11.94 -19.55 10.25
N THR A 469 -13.21 -19.28 9.96
CA THR A 469 -14.20 -18.97 11.00
C THR A 469 -14.79 -20.27 11.54
N ASN A 470 -14.94 -20.39 12.87
CA ASN A 470 -15.38 -21.61 13.56
C ASN A 470 -16.72 -22.23 13.08
N THR A 471 -17.47 -21.56 12.22
CA THR A 471 -18.66 -22.09 11.54
C THR A 471 -18.38 -23.14 10.46
N THR A 472 -17.12 -23.37 10.05
CA THR A 472 -16.79 -24.29 8.94
C THR A 472 -16.06 -25.59 9.33
N ILE A 473 -15.91 -25.90 10.63
CA ILE A 473 -15.20 -27.13 11.05
C ILE A 473 -16.09 -28.39 10.96
N THR A 474 -17.39 -28.26 10.70
CA THR A 474 -18.20 -29.40 10.28
C THR A 474 -18.07 -29.59 8.76
N THR A 475 -17.31 -30.62 8.37
CA THR A 475 -17.10 -31.17 7.01
C THR A 475 -15.99 -30.52 6.15
N LEU A 476 -14.76 -31.01 6.33
CA LEU A 476 -13.69 -31.04 5.31
C LEU A 476 -12.85 -32.33 5.44
#